data_AF-A0A925JRZ3-F1
#
_entry.id   AF-A0A925JRZ3-F1
#
_cell.length_a   1.000
_cell.length_b   1.000
_cell.length_c   1.000
_cell.angle_alpha   90.00
_cell.angle_beta   90.00
_cell.angle_gamma   90.00
#
_symmetry.space_group_name_H-M   'P 1'
#
loop_
_entity.id
_entity.type
_entity.pdbx_description
1 polymer ?
#
loop_
_entity_poly.entity_id
_entity_poly.type
_entity_poly.pdbx_seq_one_letter_code
_entity_poly.pdbx_strand_id
1 'polypeptide(L)'
;MPIVGIAGEVDFSNQYFPLSRQVSDRMRLPDGGTLTLEKAREIGPVFAWGSFVTVLINFLILAFIIFLLVRAMNRLTQRKAASPAIPPAPTKEEVLLTEIRDALRR
;
A
#
# COMPACT_ATOMS: atom_id res chain seq x y z
N MET A 1 -14.76 -9.37 -26.56
CA MET A 1 -15.03 -8.89 -25.20
C MET A 1 -13.72 -8.89 -24.42
N PRO A 2 -13.14 -7.71 -24.15
CA PRO A 2 -12.60 -7.53 -22.80
C PRO A 2 -12.94 -6.14 -22.27
N ILE A 3 -13.61 -6.12 -21.12
CA ILE A 3 -14.11 -4.95 -20.39
C ILE A 3 -12.95 -4.16 -19.71
N VAL A 4 -11.70 -4.49 -20.05
CA VAL A 4 -10.49 -3.93 -19.43
C VAL A 4 -10.13 -2.55 -20.00
N GLY A 5 -10.73 -2.13 -21.12
CA GLY A 5 -10.47 -0.82 -21.74
C GLY A 5 -11.30 0.36 -21.22
N ILE A 6 -12.20 0.16 -20.25
CA ILE A 6 -13.07 1.24 -19.74
C ILE A 6 -12.40 2.03 -18.60
N ALA A 7 -11.38 1.45 -17.94
CA ALA A 7 -10.47 2.20 -17.08
C ALA A 7 -9.33 2.71 -17.96
N GLY A 8 -9.56 3.85 -18.61
CA GLY A 8 -8.65 4.47 -19.56
C GLY A 8 -7.19 4.40 -19.11
N GLU A 9 -6.31 4.13 -20.06
CA GLU A 9 -4.87 4.17 -19.91
C GLU A 9 -4.48 5.50 -19.24
N VAL A 10 -4.32 5.47 -17.92
CA VAL A 10 -3.98 6.65 -17.13
C VAL A 10 -2.49 6.89 -17.35
N ASP A 11 -2.16 7.46 -18.51
CA ASP A 11 -0.79 7.77 -18.90
C ASP A 11 -0.41 9.17 -18.41
N PHE A 12 0.28 9.21 -17.27
CA PHE A 12 0.88 10.42 -16.73
C PHE A 12 2.30 10.66 -17.28
N SER A 13 2.82 9.81 -18.17
CA SER A 13 4.21 9.87 -18.63
C SER A 13 4.54 11.18 -19.32
N ASN A 14 3.57 11.82 -19.99
CA ASN A 14 3.79 13.08 -20.71
C ASN A 14 3.34 14.34 -19.94
N GLN A 15 3.14 14.24 -18.63
CA GLN A 15 2.77 15.37 -17.78
C GLN A 15 4.00 15.99 -17.10
N TYR A 16 4.30 17.22 -17.51
CA TYR A 16 5.39 18.00 -16.96
C TYR A 16 5.04 19.48 -16.93
N PHE A 17 5.70 20.20 -16.04
CA PHE A 17 5.61 21.65 -15.95
C PHE A 17 6.91 22.27 -16.51
N PRO A 18 6.83 23.08 -17.58
CA PRO A 18 8.02 23.71 -18.16
C PRO A 18 8.52 24.83 -17.24
N LEU A 19 9.83 24.85 -16.97
CA LEU A 19 10.45 25.87 -16.11
C LEU A 19 11.17 26.97 -16.90
N SER A 20 11.36 26.78 -18.21
CA SER A 20 11.97 27.77 -19.10
C SER A 20 11.00 28.26 -20.16
N ARG A 21 11.08 29.56 -20.51
CA ARG A 21 10.27 30.16 -21.58
C ARG A 21 10.43 29.45 -22.93
N GLN A 22 11.63 28.94 -23.21
CA GLN A 22 11.92 28.20 -24.44
C GLN A 22 11.11 26.90 -24.56
N VAL A 23 10.82 26.23 -23.43
CA VAL A 23 9.97 25.03 -23.42
C VAL A 23 8.49 25.43 -23.43
N SER A 24 8.12 26.50 -22.72
CA SER A 24 6.73 27.02 -22.71
C SER A 24 6.25 27.41 -24.11
N ASP A 25 7.06 28.14 -24.85
CA ASP A 25 6.73 28.65 -26.18
C ASP A 25 6.66 27.53 -27.24
N ARG A 26 7.36 26.41 -27.00
CA ARG A 26 7.36 25.22 -27.86
C ARG A 26 6.50 24.07 -27.34
N MET A 27 5.76 24.29 -26.26
CA MET A 27 4.91 23.27 -25.62
C MET A 27 3.78 22.79 -26.54
N ARG A 28 3.27 23.70 -27.39
CA ARG A 28 2.22 23.40 -28.37
C ARG A 28 2.85 23.29 -29.75
N LEU A 29 2.85 22.08 -30.30
CA LEU A 29 3.34 21.86 -31.65
C LEU A 29 2.32 22.47 -32.64
N PRO A 30 2.76 22.99 -33.80
CA PRO A 30 1.88 23.50 -34.85
C PRO A 30 0.80 22.50 -35.28
N ASP A 31 1.08 21.21 -35.12
CA ASP A 31 0.23 20.09 -35.53
C ASP A 31 -0.82 19.69 -34.47
N GLY A 32 -0.96 20.47 -33.38
CA GLY A 32 -1.92 20.20 -32.30
C GLY A 32 -1.48 19.14 -31.28
N GLY A 33 -0.30 18.54 -31.45
CA GLY A 33 0.31 17.61 -30.50
C GLY A 33 0.96 18.30 -29.30
N THR A 34 1.07 17.59 -28.17
CA THR A 34 1.84 18.02 -27.00
C THR A 34 3.30 17.60 -27.13
N LEU A 35 4.22 18.48 -26.77
CA LEU A 35 5.65 18.18 -26.82
C LEU A 35 5.97 17.02 -25.87
N THR A 36 6.68 15.99 -26.36
CA THR A 36 7.03 14.84 -25.53
C THR A 36 8.02 15.25 -24.44
N LEU A 37 7.94 14.59 -23.28
CA LEU A 37 8.76 14.90 -22.12
C LEU A 37 10.27 14.82 -22.44
N GLU A 38 10.66 13.91 -23.32
CA GLU A 38 12.03 13.77 -23.82
C GLU A 38 12.49 15.02 -24.58
N LYS A 39 11.71 15.48 -25.58
CA LYS A 39 12.04 16.69 -26.35
C LYS A 39 12.00 17.95 -25.49
N ALA A 40 11.12 17.99 -24.50
CA ALA A 40 11.02 19.11 -23.57
C ALA A 40 12.25 19.22 -22.65
N ARG A 41 12.80 18.08 -22.20
CA ARG A 41 14.04 18.02 -21.41
C ARG A 41 15.27 18.49 -22.19
N GLU A 42 15.33 18.23 -23.49
CA GLU A 42 16.44 18.67 -24.34
C GLU A 42 16.46 20.19 -24.56
N ILE A 43 15.28 20.81 -24.63
CA ILE A 43 15.14 22.26 -24.86
C ILE A 43 15.39 23.04 -23.56
N GLY A 44 15.11 22.47 -22.40
CA GLY A 44 15.37 23.13 -21.13
C GLY A 44 14.87 22.37 -19.90
N PRO A 45 15.05 22.95 -18.71
CA PRO A 45 14.62 22.33 -17.46
C PRO A 45 13.09 22.18 -17.42
N VAL A 46 12.64 20.98 -17.11
CA VAL A 46 11.21 20.63 -16.95
C VAL A 46 10.99 19.83 -15.69
N PHE A 47 9.88 20.11 -15.00
CA PHE A 47 9.46 19.38 -13.81
C PHE A 47 8.47 18.28 -14.19
N ALA A 48 8.97 17.04 -14.29
CA ALA A 48 8.20 15.86 -14.68
C ALA A 48 7.38 15.27 -13.52
N TRP A 49 6.26 15.92 -13.18
CA TRP A 49 5.44 15.51 -12.03
C TRP A 49 4.59 14.26 -12.29
N GLY A 50 4.31 13.94 -13.56
CA GLY A 50 3.49 12.78 -13.91
C GLY A 50 4.09 11.46 -13.45
N SER A 51 5.40 11.25 -13.65
CA SER A 51 6.10 10.05 -13.14
C SER A 51 6.06 9.96 -11.61
N PHE A 52 6.20 11.09 -10.91
CA PHE A 52 6.11 11.13 -9.45
C PHE A 52 4.72 10.72 -8.96
N VAL A 53 3.65 11.21 -9.60
CA VAL A 53 2.27 10.84 -9.27
C VAL A 53 2.01 9.36 -9.55
N THR A 54 2.52 8.81 -10.65
CA THR A 54 2.44 7.37 -10.92
C THR A 54 3.08 6.55 -9.80
N VAL A 55 4.31 6.90 -9.39
CA VAL A 55 5.01 6.21 -8.30
C VAL A 55 4.25 6.35 -6.97
N LEU A 56 3.73 7.54 -6.68
CA LEU A 56 2.96 7.82 -5.47
C LEU A 56 1.67 6.99 -5.43
N ILE A 57 0.92 6.92 -6.54
CA ILE A 57 -0.30 6.11 -6.65
C ILE A 57 0.05 4.64 -6.46
N ASN A 58 1.09 4.13 -7.11
CA ASN A 58 1.53 2.75 -6.96
C ASN A 58 1.91 2.42 -5.51
N PHE A 59 2.62 3.33 -4.84
CA PHE A 59 2.97 3.18 -3.43
C PHE A 59 1.73 3.14 -2.54
N LEU A 60 0.75 4.03 -2.75
CA LEU A 60 -0.50 4.05 -1.99
C LEU A 60 -1.33 2.78 -2.21
N ILE A 61 -1.43 2.29 -3.45
CA ILE A 61 -2.12 1.04 -3.78
C ILE A 61 -1.44 -0.13 -3.06
N LEU A 62 -0.11 -0.24 -3.16
CA LEU A 62 0.65 -1.32 -2.52
C LEU A 62 0.52 -1.27 -0.99
N ALA A 63 0.66 -0.09 -0.40
CA ALA A 63 0.49 0.13 1.03
C ALA A 63 -0.94 -0.26 1.48
N PHE A 64 -1.96 0.10 0.70
CA PHE A 64 -3.35 -0.25 0.99
C PHE A 64 -3.59 -1.77 0.92
N ILE A 65 -3.03 -2.46 -0.08
CA ILE A 65 -3.12 -3.92 -0.21
C ILE A 65 -2.46 -4.61 0.99
N ILE A 66 -1.23 -4.21 1.36
CA ILE A 66 -0.51 -4.76 2.51
C ILE A 66 -1.27 -4.48 3.80
N PHE A 67 -1.81 -3.28 3.97
CA PHE A 67 -2.63 -2.91 5.12
C PHE A 67 -3.86 -3.81 5.27
N LEU A 68 -4.60 -4.04 4.18
CA LEU A 68 -5.74 -4.95 4.19
C LEU A 68 -5.34 -6.39 4.54
N LEU A 69 -4.21 -6.86 4.00
CA LEU A 69 -3.69 -8.20 4.28
C LEU A 69 -3.31 -8.36 5.76
N VAL A 70 -2.56 -7.41 6.33
CA VAL A 70 -2.20 -7.41 7.76
C VAL A 70 -3.44 -7.29 8.64
N ARG A 71 -4.41 -6.43 8.28
CA ARG A 71 -5.67 -6.29 9.00
C ARG A 71 -6.48 -7.59 8.98
N ALA A 72 -6.54 -8.28 7.84
CA ALA A 72 -7.22 -9.56 7.72
C ALA A 72 -6.53 -10.64 8.55
N MET A 73 -5.20 -10.73 8.49
CA MET A 73 -4.42 -11.68 9.30
C MET A 73 -4.61 -11.43 10.80
N ASN A 74 -4.50 -10.18 11.26
CA ASN A 74 -4.74 -9.84 12.67
C ASN A 74 -6.15 -10.20 13.12
N ARG A 75 -7.18 -9.99 12.27
CA ARG A 75 -8.57 -10.36 12.58
C ARG A 75 -8.75 -11.88 12.70
N LEU A 76 -8.06 -12.67 11.89
CA LEU A 76 -8.11 -14.14 11.95
C LEU A 76 -7.38 -14.69 13.17
N THR A 77 -6.22 -14.15 13.52
CA THR A 77 -5.46 -14.52 14.72
C THR A 77 -6.25 -14.21 15.99
N GLN A 78 -6.88 -13.04 16.08
CA GLN A 78 -7.75 -12.67 17.20
C GLN A 78 -8.96 -13.61 17.36
N ARG A 79 -9.54 -14.07 16.24
CA ARG A 79 -10.64 -15.06 16.28
C ARG A 79 -10.19 -16.45 16.74
N LYS A 80 -8.95 -16.85 16.47
CA LYS A 80 -8.38 -18.09 17.03
C LYS A 80 -8.03 -17.99 18.51
N ALA A 81 -7.64 -16.81 18.98
CA ALA A 81 -7.41 -16.54 20.42
C ALA A 81 -8.72 -16.44 21.23
N ALA A 82 -9.85 -16.20 20.57
CA ALA A 82 -11.19 -16.17 21.17
C ALA A 82 -11.92 -17.53 21.15
N SER A 83 -11.26 -18.62 20.75
CA SER A 83 -11.70 -19.94 21.21
C SER A 83 -11.60 -19.91 22.73
N PRO A 84 -12.63 -20.31 23.51
CA PRO A 84 -12.56 -20.25 24.96
C PRO A 84 -11.27 -20.95 25.37
N ALA A 85 -10.35 -20.18 25.93
CA ALA A 85 -9.15 -20.72 26.50
C ALA A 85 -9.66 -21.76 27.50
N ILE A 86 -9.55 -23.04 27.13
CA ILE A 86 -9.69 -24.12 28.08
C ILE A 86 -8.68 -23.70 29.16
N PRO A 87 -9.12 -23.43 30.40
CA PRO A 87 -8.20 -22.98 31.43
C PRO A 87 -7.00 -23.93 31.39
N PRO A 88 -5.77 -23.38 31.35
CA PRO A 88 -4.58 -24.20 31.19
C PRO A 88 -4.70 -25.37 32.16
N ALA A 89 -4.54 -26.59 31.64
CA ALA A 89 -4.61 -27.78 32.49
C ALA A 89 -3.68 -27.52 33.68
N PRO A 90 -4.16 -27.72 34.93
CA PRO A 90 -3.42 -27.31 36.10
C PRO A 90 -2.03 -27.93 36.03
N THR A 91 -1.04 -27.10 36.25
CA THR A 91 0.36 -27.54 36.25
C THR A 91 0.55 -28.59 37.33
N LYS A 92 1.53 -29.49 37.18
CA LYS A 92 1.81 -30.53 38.18
C LYS A 92 2.03 -29.94 39.57
N GLU A 93 2.59 -28.74 39.63
CA GLU A 93 2.76 -27.97 40.87
C GLU A 93 1.41 -27.54 41.46
N GLU A 94 0.48 -27.00 40.67
CA GLU A 94 -0.86 -26.65 41.15
C GLU A 94 -1.65 -27.87 41.65
N VAL A 95 -1.47 -29.04 41.02
CA VAL A 95 -2.05 -30.31 41.48
C VAL A 95 -1.45 -30.72 42.83
N LEU A 96 -0.12 -30.75 42.93
CA LEU A 96 0.59 -31.08 44.18
C LEU A 96 0.23 -30.11 45.32
N LEU A 97 0.12 -28.81 45.03
CA LEU A 97 -0.28 -27.81 46.01
C LEU A 97 -1.74 -28.01 46.47
N THR A 98 -2.62 -28.48 45.57
CA THR A 98 -4.00 -28.83 45.93
C THR A 98 -4.05 -30.05 46.84
N GLU A 99 -3.27 -31.09 46.54
CA GLU A 99 -3.14 -32.29 47.37
C GLU A 99 -2.56 -31.97 48.76
N ILE A 100 -1.52 -31.12 48.82
CA ILE A 100 -0.92 -30.65 50.08
C ILE A 100 -1.93 -29.86 50.92
N ARG A 101 -2.72 -28.97 50.29
CA ARG A 101 -3.77 -28.20 50.98
C ARG A 101 -4.81 -29.11 51.60
N ASP A 102 -5.24 -30.14 50.89
CA ASP A 102 -6.28 -31.06 51.36
C ASP A 102 -5.72 -32.00 52.44
N ALA A 103 -4.43 -32.34 52.39
CA ALA A 103 -3.72 -33.07 53.44
C ALA A 103 -3.57 -32.25 54.74
N LEU A 104 -3.39 -30.93 54.64
CA LEU A 104 -3.32 -30.02 55.80
C LEU A 104 -4.70 -29.70 56.42
N ARG A 105 -5.79 -29.97 55.71
CA ARG A 105 -7.16 -29.80 56.22
C ARG A 105 -7.70 -31.04 56.95
N ARG A 106 -6.98 -32.17 56.88
CA ARG A 106 -7.20 -33.34 57.75
C ARG A 106 -6.39 -33.21 59.02
#